data_AF-A0A8K0G995-F1
#
_entry.id   AF-A0A8K0G995-F1
#
_cell.length_a   1.000
_cell.length_b   1.000
_cell.length_c   1.000
_cell.angle_alpha   90.00
_cell.angle_beta   90.00
_cell.angle_gamma   90.00
#
_symmetry.space_group_name_H-M   'P 1'
#
loop_
_entity.id
_entity.type
_entity.pdbx_description
1 polymer ?
#
loop_
_entity_poly.entity_id
_entity_poly.type
_entity_poly.pdbx_seq_one_letter_code
_entity_poly.pdbx_strand_id
1 'polypeptide(L)'
;LILPLPKPKDVSGPRIVLFRWNNCDPDVSSLVDISKVYFMVLDILMVEDDNSTISGKAVLGDFRNFSVNYILQFTPSHLKKSMTCMQSAYPIRIKGMYVTYAPIVFEKVFSFIKGLMPEKIRNRMFLYSENNSNKVYKHIPKSYLPKEEGGDNGSIPDLT
;
A
#
# COMPACT_ATOMS: atom_id res chain seq x y z
N LEU A 1 -5.57 -3.46 8.35
CA LEU A 1 -5.83 -4.54 7.37
C LEU A 1 -4.84 -4.46 6.20
N ILE A 2 -4.20 -5.56 5.82
CA ILE A 2 -3.30 -5.65 4.65
C ILE A 2 -3.78 -6.84 3.82
N LEU A 3 -4.27 -6.57 2.61
CA LEU A 3 -5.06 -7.54 1.85
C LEU A 3 -4.64 -7.59 0.38
N PRO A 4 -4.02 -8.68 -0.09
CA PRO A 4 -3.88 -8.93 -1.53
C PRO A 4 -5.26 -9.19 -2.14
N LEU A 5 -5.61 -8.44 -3.20
CA LEU A 5 -6.92 -8.60 -3.85
C LEU A 5 -6.89 -9.77 -4.85
N PRO A 6 -7.99 -10.55 -4.99
CA PRO A 6 -8.03 -11.79 -5.78
C PRO A 6 -7.70 -11.64 -7.27
N LYS A 7 -8.19 -10.59 -7.92
CA LYS A 7 -7.88 -10.27 -9.33
C LYS A 7 -6.67 -9.33 -9.38
N PRO A 8 -5.59 -9.70 -10.09
CA PRO A 8 -4.51 -8.78 -10.39
C PRO A 8 -5.00 -7.69 -11.36
N LYS A 9 -4.22 -6.62 -11.52
CA LYS A 9 -4.57 -5.53 -12.46
C LYS A 9 -4.33 -6.00 -13.90
N ASP A 10 -5.30 -6.70 -14.48
CA ASP A 10 -5.23 -7.52 -15.71
C ASP A 10 -4.67 -8.94 -15.46
N VAL A 11 -4.91 -9.88 -16.39
CA VAL A 11 -4.59 -11.32 -16.24
C VAL A 11 -3.11 -11.57 -15.93
N SER A 12 -2.21 -10.81 -16.54
CA SER A 12 -0.76 -10.94 -16.36
C SER A 12 -0.18 -9.77 -15.58
N GLY A 13 -1.04 -9.04 -14.88
CA GLY A 13 -0.72 -7.76 -14.30
C GLY A 13 -0.18 -7.88 -12.90
N PRO A 14 0.21 -6.75 -12.29
CA PRO A 14 0.67 -6.76 -10.91
C PRO A 14 -0.45 -7.11 -9.94
N ARG A 15 -0.09 -7.82 -8.86
CA ARG A 15 -0.97 -8.02 -7.71
C ARG A 15 -1.30 -6.69 -7.05
N ILE A 16 -2.58 -6.44 -6.78
CA ILE A 16 -3.00 -5.26 -6.02
C ILE A 16 -3.02 -5.64 -4.53
N VAL A 17 -2.35 -4.86 -3.70
CA VAL A 17 -2.37 -5.00 -2.24
C VAL A 17 -3.05 -3.78 -1.65
N LEU A 18 -4.22 -4.02 -1.05
CA LEU A 18 -5.00 -3.02 -0.34
C LEU A 18 -4.49 -2.91 1.11
N PHE A 19 -4.10 -1.71 1.50
CA PHE A 19 -3.73 -1.38 2.86
C PHE A 19 -4.79 -0.45 3.45
N ARG A 20 -5.42 -0.83 4.55
CA ARG A 20 -6.39 0.01 5.28
C ARG A 20 -5.95 0.17 6.73
N TRP A 21 -6.07 1.39 7.24
CA TRP A 21 -5.81 1.70 8.65
C TRP A 21 -6.95 1.32 9.60
N ASN A 22 -8.03 0.70 9.08
CA ASN A 22 -9.07 0.12 9.93
C ASN A 22 -8.45 -0.84 10.94
N ASN A 23 -8.84 -0.66 12.21
CA ASN A 23 -8.39 -1.44 13.36
C ASN A 23 -6.89 -1.30 13.68
N CYS A 24 -6.22 -0.25 13.21
CA CYS A 24 -4.87 0.10 13.64
C CYS A 24 -4.94 1.11 14.78
N ASP A 25 -4.83 0.64 16.02
CA ASP A 25 -4.77 1.49 17.21
C ASP A 25 -3.29 1.76 17.59
N PRO A 26 -2.82 3.02 17.57
CA PRO A 26 -1.45 3.39 17.95
C PRO A 26 -1.05 3.00 19.38
N ASP A 27 -2.01 2.82 20.28
CA ASP A 27 -1.77 2.46 21.67
C ASP A 27 -1.63 0.94 21.85
N VAL A 28 -2.13 0.16 20.89
CA VAL A 28 -2.08 -1.31 20.90
C VAL A 28 -1.02 -1.85 19.94
N SER A 29 -0.82 -1.19 18.80
CA SER A 29 0.03 -1.65 17.71
C SER A 29 0.95 -0.54 17.22
N SER A 30 2.25 -0.83 17.15
CA SER A 30 3.22 0.13 16.62
C SER A 30 3.28 0.09 15.09
N LEU A 31 3.83 1.15 14.49
CA LEU A 31 4.16 1.17 13.06
C LEU A 31 5.13 0.05 12.68
N VAL A 32 6.00 -0.37 13.61
CA VAL A 32 6.89 -1.52 13.43
C VAL A 32 6.08 -2.81 13.30
N ASP A 33 5.07 -3.01 14.13
CA ASP A 33 4.22 -4.20 14.07
C ASP A 33 3.39 -4.24 12.79
N ILE A 34 2.84 -3.09 12.39
CA ILE A 34 2.16 -2.94 11.09
C ILE A 34 3.12 -3.27 9.94
N SER A 35 4.37 -2.82 10.02
CA SER A 35 5.40 -3.12 9.01
C SER A 35 5.74 -4.62 8.97
N LYS A 36 5.81 -5.30 10.12
CA LYS A 36 6.02 -6.76 10.18
C LYS A 36 4.88 -7.50 9.48
N VAL A 37 3.63 -7.14 9.75
CA VAL A 37 2.46 -7.74 9.08
C VAL A 37 2.54 -7.53 7.57
N TYR A 38 2.93 -6.33 7.13
CA TYR A 38 3.14 -6.07 5.71
C TYR A 38 4.19 -7.00 5.10
N PHE A 39 5.33 -7.17 5.75
CA PHE A 39 6.40 -8.05 5.27
C PHE A 39 6.00 -9.53 5.29
N MET A 40 5.28 -10.00 6.30
CA MET A 40 4.75 -11.38 6.32
C MET A 40 3.80 -11.65 5.15
N VAL A 41 2.93 -10.69 4.80
CA VAL A 41 2.08 -10.80 3.60
C VAL A 41 2.93 -10.83 2.33
N LEU A 42 4.02 -10.06 2.27
CA LEU A 42 4.94 -10.12 1.14
C LEU A 42 5.68 -11.44 1.02
N ASP A 43 6.07 -12.06 2.14
CA ASP A 43 6.71 -13.37 2.14
C ASP A 43 5.76 -14.42 1.53
N ILE A 44 4.49 -14.41 1.92
CA ILE A 44 3.46 -15.29 1.35
C ILE A 44 3.31 -15.02 -0.15
N LEU A 45 3.11 -13.76 -0.55
CA LEU A 45 2.95 -13.41 -1.97
C LEU A 45 4.17 -13.75 -2.82
N MET A 46 5.37 -13.74 -2.24
CA MET A 46 6.58 -14.12 -2.96
C MET A 46 6.59 -15.61 -3.31
N VAL A 47 6.01 -16.44 -2.45
CA VAL A 47 6.00 -17.91 -2.60
C VAL A 47 4.78 -18.39 -3.39
N GLU A 48 3.62 -17.76 -3.17
CA GLU A 48 2.33 -18.31 -3.61
C GLU A 48 1.69 -17.54 -4.78
N ASP A 49 2.25 -16.39 -5.18
CA ASP A 49 1.62 -15.51 -6.17
C ASP A 49 2.54 -15.16 -7.35
N ASP A 50 2.35 -15.87 -8.46
CA ASP A 50 3.11 -15.65 -9.70
C ASP A 50 2.94 -14.23 -10.26
N ASN A 51 1.75 -13.64 -10.17
CA ASN A 51 1.51 -12.26 -10.62
C ASN A 51 2.36 -11.26 -9.80
N SER A 52 2.46 -11.46 -8.48
CA SER A 52 3.30 -10.67 -7.60
C SER A 52 4.79 -10.83 -7.93
N THR A 53 5.25 -12.06 -8.13
CA THR A 53 6.67 -12.35 -8.37
C THR A 53 7.12 -11.94 -9.78
N ILE A 54 6.33 -12.23 -10.81
CA ILE A 54 6.66 -11.94 -12.20
C ILE A 54 6.35 -10.47 -12.55
N SER A 55 5.11 -10.07 -12.29
CA SER A 55 4.56 -8.78 -12.72
C SER A 55 4.66 -7.69 -11.66
N GLY A 56 5.03 -8.04 -10.43
CA GLY A 56 5.20 -7.10 -9.33
C GLY A 56 3.89 -6.78 -8.61
N LYS A 57 3.92 -5.72 -7.81
CA LYS A 57 2.78 -5.29 -6.99
C LYS A 57 2.41 -3.83 -7.17
N ALA A 58 1.14 -3.52 -6.99
CA ALA A 58 0.60 -2.18 -6.83
C ALA A 58 -0.02 -2.05 -5.44
N VAL A 59 0.41 -1.07 -4.65
CA VAL A 59 -0.12 -0.83 -3.30
C VAL A 59 -1.16 0.28 -3.35
N LEU A 60 -2.33 0.03 -2.78
CA LEU A 60 -3.39 1.02 -2.57
C LEU A 60 -3.58 1.22 -1.06
N GLY A 61 -3.22 2.39 -0.54
CA GLY A 61 -3.42 2.75 0.86
C GLY A 61 -4.65 3.63 1.04
N ASP A 62 -5.63 3.16 1.81
CA ASP A 62 -6.82 3.90 2.23
C ASP A 62 -6.60 4.51 3.62
N PHE A 63 -6.48 5.83 3.67
CA PHE A 63 -6.13 6.59 4.88
C PHE A 63 -7.33 7.21 5.61
N ARG A 64 -8.58 6.86 5.27
CA ARG A 64 -9.78 7.39 5.96
C ARG A 64 -9.75 7.20 7.48
N ASN A 65 -9.16 6.09 7.95
CA ASN A 65 -9.03 5.76 9.37
C ASN A 65 -7.58 5.87 9.87
N PHE A 66 -6.73 6.64 9.19
CA PHE A 66 -5.35 6.84 9.62
C PHE A 66 -5.29 7.72 10.88
N SER A 67 -4.71 7.19 11.96
CA SER A 67 -4.40 8.00 13.14
C SER A 67 -3.12 8.80 12.95
N VAL A 68 -3.20 10.11 13.15
CA VAL A 68 -2.05 11.02 13.08
C VAL A 68 -0.99 10.71 14.15
N ASN A 69 -1.31 9.94 15.19
CA ASN A 69 -0.34 9.52 16.21
C ASN A 69 0.75 8.60 15.64
N TYR A 70 0.50 7.91 14.52
CA TYR A 70 1.52 7.15 13.82
C TYR A 70 2.60 8.03 13.17
N ILE A 71 2.33 9.32 12.93
CA ILE A 71 3.25 10.22 12.21
C ILE A 71 4.62 10.30 12.88
N LEU A 72 4.66 10.36 14.21
CA LEU A 72 5.90 10.41 14.97
C LEU A 72 6.70 9.10 14.88
N GLN A 73 6.03 7.98 14.57
CA GLN A 73 6.69 6.68 14.41
C GLN A 73 7.33 6.52 13.03
N PHE A 74 6.97 7.35 12.05
CA PHE A 74 7.64 7.44 10.74
C PHE A 74 9.00 8.16 10.83
N THR A 75 9.86 7.69 11.74
CA THR A 75 11.20 8.23 11.92
C THR A 75 12.06 7.99 10.68
N PRO A 76 13.06 8.84 10.39
CA PRO A 76 14.00 8.61 9.30
C PRO A 76 14.70 7.25 9.37
N SER A 77 14.99 6.75 10.57
CA SER A 77 15.61 5.44 10.79
C SER A 77 14.66 4.31 10.38
N HIS A 78 13.40 4.35 10.84
CA HIS A 78 12.39 3.36 10.47
C HIS A 78 12.13 3.36 8.96
N LEU A 79 11.93 4.55 8.39
CA LEU A 79 11.67 4.70 6.96
C LEU A 79 12.82 4.17 6.10
N LYS A 80 14.06 4.53 6.42
CA LYS A 80 15.23 4.02 5.67
C LYS A 80 15.31 2.50 5.73
N LYS A 81 15.13 1.88 6.91
CA LYS A 81 15.14 0.41 7.05
C LYS A 81 14.04 -0.24 6.22
N SER A 82 12.80 0.23 6.33
CA SER A 82 11.67 -0.30 5.56
C SER A 82 11.90 -0.17 4.05
N MET A 83 12.49 0.95 3.60
CA MET A 83 12.81 1.15 2.19
C MET A 83 13.93 0.23 1.72
N THR A 84 14.98 0.00 2.53
CA THR A 84 16.03 -0.97 2.21
C THR A 84 15.45 -2.38 2.08
N CYS A 85 14.56 -2.80 2.99
CA CYS A 85 13.88 -4.09 2.86
C CYS A 85 13.09 -4.16 1.54
N MET A 86 12.27 -3.15 1.25
CA MET A 86 11.44 -3.12 0.04
C MET A 86 12.23 -3.10 -1.27
N GLN A 87 13.43 -2.50 -1.29
CA GLN A 87 14.23 -2.34 -2.51
C GLN A 87 15.28 -3.43 -2.70
N SER A 88 15.84 -3.97 -1.61
CA SER A 88 17.03 -4.83 -1.65
C SER A 88 16.79 -6.23 -1.08
N ALA A 89 15.81 -6.42 -0.20
CA ALA A 89 15.55 -7.71 0.41
C ALA A 89 14.48 -8.52 -0.35
N TYR A 90 13.49 -7.85 -0.95
CA TYR A 90 12.41 -8.50 -1.68
C TYR A 90 12.62 -8.38 -3.20
N PRO A 91 12.60 -9.48 -3.97
CA PRO A 91 12.70 -9.46 -5.43
C PRO A 91 11.41 -9.00 -6.13
N ILE A 92 10.51 -8.31 -5.42
CA ILE A 92 9.19 -7.90 -5.92
C ILE A 92 9.23 -6.45 -6.43
N ARG A 93 8.85 -6.26 -7.69
CA ARG A 93 8.84 -4.93 -8.33
C ARG A 93 7.66 -4.09 -7.88
N ILE A 94 7.90 -2.85 -7.46
CA ILE A 94 6.84 -1.88 -7.19
C ILE A 94 6.36 -1.26 -8.52
N LYS A 95 5.13 -1.58 -8.91
CA LYS A 95 4.48 -1.04 -10.12
C LYS A 95 3.60 0.19 -9.83
N GLY A 96 3.22 0.40 -8.58
CA GLY A 96 2.46 1.57 -8.16
C GLY A 96 2.34 1.66 -6.65
N MET A 97 2.31 2.89 -6.13
CA MET A 97 1.95 3.18 -4.75
C MET A 97 1.00 4.36 -4.76
N TYR A 98 -0.23 4.10 -4.35
CA TYR A 98 -1.32 5.06 -4.41
C TYR A 98 -1.89 5.21 -3.01
N VAL A 99 -1.86 6.41 -2.47
CA VAL A 99 -2.43 6.72 -1.16
C VAL A 99 -3.65 7.60 -1.37
N THR A 100 -4.81 7.17 -0.91
CA THR A 100 -6.08 7.89 -0.98
C THR A 100 -6.51 8.36 0.40
N TYR A 101 -7.30 9.44 0.43
CA TYR A 101 -7.82 10.06 1.66
C TYR A 101 -6.71 10.46 2.64
N ALA A 102 -5.55 10.87 2.13
CA ALA A 102 -4.45 11.26 2.99
C ALA A 102 -4.75 12.58 3.72
N PRO A 103 -4.50 12.66 5.04
CA PRO A 103 -4.54 13.93 5.74
C PRO A 103 -3.32 14.77 5.36
N ILE A 104 -3.49 16.10 5.39
CA ILE A 104 -2.46 17.08 4.99
C ILE A 104 -1.13 16.85 5.72
N VAL A 105 -1.19 16.49 7.01
CA VAL A 105 0.01 16.25 7.83
C VAL A 105 0.86 15.07 7.31
N PHE A 106 0.27 14.12 6.58
CA PHE A 106 1.00 12.99 5.99
C PHE A 106 1.79 13.37 4.73
N GLU A 107 1.51 14.52 4.10
CA GLU A 107 2.21 14.96 2.88
C GLU A 107 3.73 15.07 3.08
N LYS A 108 4.17 15.54 4.25
CA LYS A 108 5.60 15.64 4.58
C LYS A 108 6.26 14.26 4.70
N VAL A 109 5.58 13.32 5.35
CA VAL A 109 6.04 11.93 5.47
C VAL A 109 6.14 11.29 4.08
N PHE A 110 5.10 11.45 3.27
CA PHE A 110 5.08 10.92 1.90
C PHE A 110 6.18 11.53 1.03
N SER A 111 6.40 12.84 1.11
CA SER A 111 7.48 13.53 0.40
C SER A 111 8.86 13.00 0.80
N PHE A 112 9.08 12.77 2.09
CA PHE A 112 10.32 12.16 2.58
C PHE A 112 10.50 10.73 2.05
N ILE A 113 9.46 9.89 2.12
CA ILE A 113 9.50 8.52 1.53
C ILE A 113 9.81 8.59 0.04
N LYS A 114 9.16 9.49 -0.70
CA LYS A 114 9.38 9.69 -2.12
C LYS A 114 10.83 10.14 -2.40
N GLY A 115 11.42 10.97 -1.55
CA GLY A 115 12.83 11.38 -1.65
C GLY A 115 13.83 10.23 -1.52
N LEU A 116 13.49 9.18 -0.76
CA LEU A 116 14.32 7.98 -0.59
C LEU A 116 14.21 6.97 -1.74
N MET A 117 13.29 7.19 -2.68
CA MET A 117 13.03 6.25 -3.76
C MET A 117 13.81 6.61 -5.03
N PRO A 118 14.28 5.60 -5.80
CA PRO A 118 14.80 5.82 -7.15
C PRO A 118 13.74 6.49 -8.04
N GLU A 119 14.19 7.26 -9.02
CA GLU A 119 13.31 8.04 -9.92
C GLU A 119 12.18 7.21 -10.54
N LYS A 120 12.50 6.00 -10.99
CA LYS A 120 11.55 5.04 -11.55
C LYS A 120 10.37 4.73 -10.62
N ILE A 121 10.62 4.66 -9.31
CA ILE A 121 9.57 4.40 -8.31
C ILE A 121 8.89 5.70 -7.90
N ARG A 122 9.61 6.82 -7.78
CA ARG A 122 9.00 8.15 -7.51
C ARG A 122 7.90 8.51 -8.50
N ASN A 123 8.11 8.20 -9.77
CA ASN A 123 7.14 8.46 -10.84
C ASN A 123 5.90 7.54 -10.80
N ARG A 124 5.89 6.55 -9.88
CA ARG A 124 4.79 5.60 -9.64
C ARG A 124 4.10 5.83 -8.29
N MET A 125 4.52 6.86 -7.56
CA MET A 125 4.00 7.22 -6.24
C MET A 125 3.07 8.42 -6.34
N PHE A 126 1.82 8.22 -5.92
CA PHE A 126 0.78 9.23 -5.95
C PHE A 126 0.10 9.35 -4.59
N LEU A 127 -0.12 10.58 -4.17
CA LEU A 127 -0.82 10.94 -2.95
C LEU A 127 -2.06 11.73 -3.32
N TYR A 128 -3.19 11.32 -2.78
CA TYR A 128 -4.48 11.95 -2.99
C TYR A 128 -5.10 12.30 -1.65
N SER A 129 -5.61 13.52 -1.55
CA SER A 129 -6.45 13.95 -0.45
C SER A 129 -7.88 13.45 -0.66
N GLU A 130 -8.75 13.67 0.33
CA GLU A 130 -10.16 13.31 0.22
C GLU A 130 -10.81 13.86 -1.06
N ASN A 131 -10.59 15.15 -1.36
CA ASN A 131 -11.21 15.85 -2.48
C ASN A 131 -10.81 15.33 -3.88
N ASN A 132 -9.73 14.54 -3.99
CA ASN A 132 -9.24 14.07 -5.29
C ASN A 132 -8.89 12.58 -5.30
N SER A 133 -9.34 11.82 -4.30
CA SER A 133 -9.07 10.38 -4.18
C SER A 133 -9.61 9.57 -5.36
N ASN A 134 -10.66 10.03 -6.02
CA ASN A 134 -11.18 9.42 -7.25
C ASN A 134 -10.17 9.40 -8.42
N LYS A 135 -9.12 10.24 -8.41
CA LYS A 135 -8.07 10.22 -9.44
C LYS A 135 -7.28 8.92 -9.44
N VAL A 136 -7.30 8.16 -8.33
CA VAL A 136 -6.68 6.83 -8.26
C VAL A 136 -7.24 5.87 -9.31
N TYR A 137 -8.50 6.06 -9.74
CA TYR A 137 -9.16 5.20 -10.73
C TYR A 137 -8.54 5.24 -12.12
N LYS A 138 -7.73 6.28 -12.39
CA LYS A 138 -6.88 6.34 -13.60
C LYS A 138 -5.76 5.29 -13.57
N HIS A 139 -5.36 4.85 -12.38
CA HIS A 139 -4.30 3.89 -12.18
C HIS A 139 -4.82 2.50 -11.80
N ILE A 140 -5.85 2.42 -10.97
CA ILE A 140 -6.51 1.19 -10.57
C ILE A 140 -8.02 1.38 -10.80
N PRO A 141 -8.58 0.93 -11.94
CA PRO A 141 -10.01 1.07 -12.22
C PRO A 141 -10.86 0.45 -11.09
N LYS A 142 -12.03 1.03 -10.83
CA LYS A 142 -12.91 0.61 -9.73
C LYS A 142 -13.22 -0.88 -9.72
N SER A 143 -13.40 -1.51 -10.88
CA SER A 143 -13.68 -2.95 -10.98
C SER A 143 -12.64 -3.81 -10.26
N TYR A 144 -11.38 -3.38 -10.20
CA TYR A 144 -10.31 -4.10 -9.51
C TYR A 144 -10.29 -3.92 -7.98
N LEU A 145 -11.24 -3.18 -7.41
CA LEU A 145 -11.36 -2.96 -5.98
C LEU A 145 -12.43 -3.88 -5.35
N PRO A 146 -12.45 -4.02 -4.02
CA PRO A 146 -13.53 -4.74 -3.34
C PRO A 146 -14.89 -4.08 -3.54
N LYS A 147 -15.97 -4.83 -3.27
CA LYS A 147 -17.36 -4.35 -3.35
C LYS A 147 -17.61 -3.09 -2.51
N GLU A 148 -16.98 -2.99 -1.33
CA GLU A 148 -17.10 -1.87 -0.41
C GLU A 148 -16.53 -0.56 -0.97
N GLU A 149 -15.64 -0.65 -1.96
CA GLU A 149 -15.07 0.49 -2.67
C GLU A 149 -15.72 0.70 -4.06
N GLY A 150 -16.82 -0.01 -4.33
CA GLY A 150 -17.59 0.05 -5.57
C GLY A 150 -17.00 -0.77 -6.72
N GLY A 151 -16.18 -1.78 -6.41
CA GLY A 151 -15.63 -2.72 -7.39
C GLY A 151 -16.28 -4.11 -7.39
N ASP A 152 -15.62 -5.07 -8.04
CA ASP A 152 -16.10 -6.46 -8.16
C ASP A 152 -15.02 -7.50 -7.80
N ASN A 153 -13.94 -7.07 -7.15
CA ASN A 153 -12.77 -7.88 -6.84
C ASN A 153 -12.84 -8.50 -5.44
N GLY A 154 -13.90 -9.26 -5.19
CA GLY A 154 -14.20 -9.84 -3.87
C GLY A 154 -14.86 -8.84 -2.92
N SER A 155 -15.15 -9.30 -1.70
CA SER A 155 -15.62 -8.45 -0.59
C SER A 155 -14.58 -8.49 0.51
N ILE A 156 -14.49 -7.44 1.32
CA ILE A 156 -13.54 -7.42 2.44
C ILE A 156 -13.86 -8.51 3.47
N PRO A 157 -15.13 -8.71 3.91
CA PRO A 157 -15.46 -9.75 4.88
C PRO A 157 -15.17 -11.18 4.41
N ASP A 158 -15.29 -11.48 3.12
CA ASP A 158 -15.02 -12.83 2.59
C ASP A 158 -13.51 -13.12 2.50
N LEU A 159 -12.68 -12.07 2.53
CA LEU A 159 -11.23 -12.15 2.34
C LEU A 159 -10.44 -11.98 3.65
N THR A 160 -11.12 -11.83 4.79
CA THR A 160 -10.53 -11.63 6.13
C THR A 160 -11.11 -12.61 7.12
#